data_AF-A0A536GW15-F1
#
_entry.id   AF-A0A536GW15-F1
#
_cell.length_a   1.000
_cell.length_b   1.000
_cell.length_c   1.000
_cell.angle_alpha   90.00
_cell.angle_beta   90.00
_cell.angle_gamma   90.00
#
_symmetry.space_group_name_H-M   'P 1'
#
loop_
_entity.id
_entity.type
_entity.pdbx_description
1 polymer ?
#
loop_
_entity_poly.entity_id
_entity_poly.type
_entity_poly.pdbx_seq_one_letter_code
_entity_poly.pdbx_strand_id
1 'polypeptide(L)' 'MLSSGDRFVVKLPRPRVDALVAAGIGERFDPRRNGRAMKEWLVVGAGREARWLPLAKEAMEFVSR' A
#
# COMPACT_ATOMS: atom_id res chain seq x y z
N MET A 1 0.58 -5.65 7.66
CA MET A 1 -0.71 -5.22 7.06
C MET A 1 -1.52 -4.53 8.14
N LEU A 2 -2.12 -3.37 7.85
CA LEU A 2 -3.07 -2.71 8.75
C LEU A 2 -4.36 -2.46 7.96
N SER A 3 -5.52 -2.85 8.49
CA SER A 3 -6.83 -2.54 7.93
C SER A 3 -7.68 -1.88 9.01
N SER A 4 -8.14 -0.66 8.75
CA SER A 4 -9.14 0.04 9.57
C SER A 4 -10.16 0.63 8.61
N GLY A 5 -11.45 0.44 8.92
CA GLY A 5 -12.61 0.67 8.04
C GLY A 5 -12.37 1.71 6.93
N ASP A 6 -12.21 1.22 5.71
CA ASP A 6 -11.99 1.98 4.45
C ASP A 6 -10.54 2.19 4.00
N ARG A 7 -9.53 1.75 4.76
CA ARG A 7 -8.13 1.85 4.34
C ARG A 7 -7.36 0.58 4.56
N PHE A 8 -6.71 0.14 3.50
CA PHE A 8 -5.82 -1.01 3.48
C PHE A 8 -4.38 -0.56 3.29
N VAL A 9 -3.52 -0.85 4.27
CA VAL A 9 -2.12 -0.41 4.29
C VAL A 9 -1.19 -1.62 4.21
N VAL A 10 -0.31 -1.60 3.21
CA VAL A 10 0.54 -2.74 2.82
C VAL A 10 1.97 -2.28 2.53
N LYS A 11 2.94 -3.13 2.88
CA LYS A 11 4.36 -2.89 2.59
C LYS A 11 4.75 -3.64 1.31
N LEU A 12 5.31 -2.94 0.34
CA LEU A 12 5.74 -3.47 -0.96
C LEU A 12 7.12 -2.88 -1.33
N PRO A 13 7.87 -3.52 -2.25
CA PRO A 13 9.08 -2.92 -2.79
C PRO A 13 8.81 -1.52 -3.31
N ARG A 14 9.72 -0.56 -3.05
CA ARG A 14 9.58 0.83 -3.51
C ARG A 14 9.18 0.95 -5.00
N PRO A 15 9.81 0.24 -5.96
CA PRO A 15 9.42 0.34 -7.37
C PRO A 15 7.96 -0.04 -7.61
N ARG A 16 7.42 -0.99 -6.84
CA ARG A 16 6.03 -1.42 -6.93
C ARG A 16 5.07 -0.37 -6.36
N VAL A 17 5.43 0.26 -5.24
CA VAL A 17 4.66 1.40 -4.69
C VAL A 17 4.62 2.54 -5.72
N ASP A 18 5.75 2.87 -6.33
CA ASP A 18 5.87 3.94 -7.31
C ASP A 18 4.94 3.69 -8.52
N ALA A 19 4.91 2.45 -9.03
CA ALA A 19 4.03 2.05 -10.12
C ALA A 19 2.53 2.11 -9.75
N LEU A 20 2.16 1.67 -8.55
CA LEU A 20 0.77 1.68 -8.09
C LEU A 20 0.23 3.08 -7.83
N VAL A 21 1.09 3.99 -7.35
CA VAL A 21 0.77 5.41 -7.21
C VAL A 21 0.61 6.07 -8.57
N ALA A 22 1.53 5.83 -9.51
CA ALA A 22 1.43 6.35 -10.87
C ALA A 22 0.18 5.87 -11.61
N ALA A 23 -0.29 4.65 -11.31
CA ALA A 23 -1.52 4.07 -11.86
C ALA A 23 -2.81 4.50 -11.13
N GLY A 24 -2.72 5.39 -10.13
CA GLY A 24 -3.89 5.86 -9.36
C GLY A 24 -4.57 4.77 -8.53
N ILE A 25 -3.85 3.70 -8.18
CA ILE A 25 -4.39 2.56 -7.41
C ILE A 25 -4.34 2.84 -5.90
N GLY A 26 -3.47 3.74 -5.47
CA GLY A 26 -3.34 4.13 -4.08
C GLY A 26 -2.35 5.26 -3.90
N GLU A 27 -2.06 5.56 -2.63
CA GLU A 27 -1.17 6.65 -2.23
C GLU A 27 -0.07 6.12 -1.31
N ARG A 28 1.03 6.85 -1.20
CA ARG A 28 2.05 6.48 -0.20
C ARG A 28 1.51 6.70 1.20
N PHE A 29 1.85 5.79 2.11
CA PHE A 29 1.46 5.92 3.50
C PHE A 29 2.27 7.01 4.20
N ASP A 30 1.59 8.05 4.66
CA ASP A 30 2.12 9.06 5.58
C ASP A 30 1.47 8.88 6.97
N PRO A 31 2.13 8.15 7.89
CA PRO A 31 1.58 7.93 9.24
C PRO A 31 1.52 9.20 10.08
N ARG A 32 2.34 10.22 9.78
CA ARG A 32 2.44 11.46 10.57
C ARG A 32 1.68 12.63 9.95
N ARG A 33 1.11 12.45 8.75
CA ARG A 33 0.42 13.50 7.98
C ARG A 33 1.23 14.80 7.87
N ASN A 34 2.55 14.68 7.76
CA ASN A 34 3.48 15.80 7.74
C ASN A 34 4.27 15.88 6.42
N GLY A 35 3.83 15.15 5.38
CA GLY A 35 4.46 15.10 4.07
C GLY A 35 5.61 14.09 3.99
N ARG A 36 6.01 13.45 5.09
CA ARG A 36 7.08 12.44 5.09
C ARG A 36 6.52 11.04 4.89
N ALA A 37 6.06 10.77 3.67
CA ALA A 37 5.53 9.47 3.31
C ALA A 37 6.61 8.37 3.28
N MET A 38 6.24 7.18 3.73
CA MET A 38 7.10 6.00 3.69
C MET A 38 7.14 5.44 2.27
N LYS A 39 8.34 5.27 1.71
CA LYS A 39 8.54 4.92 0.29
C LYS A 39 8.09 3.50 -0.08
N GLU A 40 8.04 2.60 0.89
CA GLU A 40 7.70 1.18 0.71
C GLU A 40 6.30 0.83 1.22
N TRP A 41 5.49 1.83 1.56
CA TRP A 41 4.17 1.60 2.12
C TRP A 41 3.10 2.26 1.26
N LEU A 42 2.11 1.46 0.87
CA LEU A 42 0.97 1.88 0.06
C LEU A 42 -0.31 1.85 0.90
N VAL A 43 -1.16 2.84 0.66
CA VAL A 43 -2.54 2.91 1.14
C VAL A 43 -3.47 2.70 -0.05
N VAL A 44 -4.40 1.76 0.07
CA VAL A 44 -5.52 1.57 -0.85
C VAL A 44 -6.80 1.95 -0.13
N GLY A 45 -7.57 2.88 -0.70
CA GLY A 45 -8.85 3.32 -0.14
C GLY A 45 -10.00 2.31 -0.38
N ALA A 46 -11.17 2.61 0.18
CA ALA A 46 -12.42 1.90 -0.05
C ALA A 46 -12.84 1.89 -1.53
N GLY A 47 -13.66 0.92 -1.93
CA GLY A 47 -14.12 0.72 -3.31
C GLY A 47 -13.06 0.09 -4.22
N ARG A 48 -12.04 -0.53 -3.63
CA ARG A 48 -10.93 -1.24 -4.29
C ARG A 48 -10.59 -2.56 -3.60
N GLU A 49 -11.54 -3.13 -2.87
CA GLU A 49 -11.39 -4.33 -2.02
C GLU A 49 -10.89 -5.54 -2.82
N ALA A 50 -11.32 -5.66 -4.08
CA ALA A 50 -10.83 -6.69 -5.01
C ALA A 50 -9.30 -6.68 -5.19
N ARG A 51 -8.64 -5.55 -4.93
CA ARG A 51 -7.17 -5.42 -5.02
C ARG A 51 -6.45 -5.74 -3.71
N TRP A 52 -7.16 -5.82 -2.58
CA TRP A 52 -6.52 -6.01 -1.28
C TRP A 52 -5.84 -7.37 -1.16
N LEU A 53 -6.53 -8.44 -1.57
CA LEU A 53 -5.98 -9.80 -1.47
C LEU A 53 -4.74 -10.02 -2.34
N PRO A 54 -4.71 -9.64 -3.64
CA PRO A 54 -3.49 -9.72 -4.45
C PRO A 54 -2.31 -8.93 -3.84
N LEU A 55 -2.55 -7.70 -3.37
CA LEU A 55 -1.51 -6.87 -2.77
C LEU A 55 -1.02 -7.42 -1.42
N ALA A 56 -1.90 -8.07 -0.65
CA ALA A 56 -1.50 -8.78 0.57
C ALA A 56 -0.54 -9.94 0.27
N LYS A 57 -0.80 -10.70 -0.80
CA LYS A 57 0.10 -11.79 -1.24
C LYS A 57 1.46 -11.26 -1.67
N GLU A 58 1.49 -10.21 -2.51
CA GLU A 58 2.75 -9.54 -2.90
C GLU A 58 3.54 -9.05 -1.67
N ALA A 59 2.85 -8.51 -0.67
CA ALA A 59 3.49 -8.06 0.57
C ALA A 59 4.08 -9.22 1.39
N MET A 60 3.39 -10.36 1.47
CA MET A 60 3.87 -11.57 2.15
C MET A 60 5.14 -12.09 1.48
N GLU A 61 5.15 -12.19 0.14
CA GLU A 61 6.34 -12.60 -0.61
C GLU A 61 7.53 -11.66 -0.40
N PHE A 62 7.28 -10.36 -0.30
CA PHE A 62 8.32 -9.36 -0.08
C PHE A 62 8.97 -9.47 1.30
N VAL A 63 8.19 -9.72 2.37
CA VAL A 63 8.72 -9.81 3.74
C VAL A 63 9.33 -11.17 4.08
N SER A 64 9.02 -12.21 3.29
CA SER A 64 9.62 -13.54 3.44
C SER A 64 11.01 -13.67 2.78
N ARG A 65 11.51 -12.60 2.16
CA ARG A 65 12.87 -12.48 1.62
C ARG A 65 13.76 -11.72 2.58
#